data_AF-A0A9Q1BL51-F1
#
_entry.id   AF-A0A9Q1BL51-F1
#
_cell.length_a   1.000
_cell.length_b   1.000
_cell.length_c   1.000
_cell.angle_alpha   90.00
_cell.angle_beta   90.00
_cell.angle_gamma   90.00
#
_symmetry.space_group_name_H-M   'P 1'
#
loop_
_entity.id
_entity.type
_entity.pdbx_description
1 polymer ?
#
loop_
_entity_poly.entity_id
_entity_poly.type
_entity_poly.pdbx_seq_one_letter_code
_entity_poly.pdbx_strand_id
1 'polypeptide(L)'
;MLSRKQLHVKFLDEEEATLLAAAYLQLESIKKTKRPRKRSIWVRNWLQRRVFYGQYEKLLAELIAEDVRGFSNYTRISPELFRELL
;
A
#
# COMPACT_ATOMS: atom_id res chain seq x y z
N MET A 1 -44.17 1.33 27.42
CA MET A 1 -44.15 -0.01 28.03
C MET A 1 -43.37 -0.95 27.11
N LEU A 2 -42.13 -1.29 27.47
CA LEU A 2 -41.28 -2.19 26.68
C LEU A 2 -41.77 -3.64 26.82
N SER A 3 -42.41 -4.16 25.78
CA SER A 3 -42.74 -5.59 25.70
C SER A 3 -41.46 -6.37 25.38
N ARG A 4 -40.96 -7.06 26.41
CA ARG A 4 -39.81 -7.98 26.36
C ARG A 4 -40.04 -9.00 25.23
N LYS A 5 -39.28 -8.86 24.13
CA LYS A 5 -39.07 -9.97 23.20
C LYS A 5 -38.38 -11.09 23.98
N GLN A 6 -39.09 -12.18 24.19
CA GLN A 6 -38.54 -13.43 24.71
C GLN A 6 -37.44 -13.90 23.74
N LEU A 7 -36.17 -13.66 24.10
CA LEU A 7 -35.04 -14.30 23.43
C LEU A 7 -34.97 -15.72 23.96
N HIS A 8 -35.55 -16.66 23.22
CA HIS A 8 -35.40 -18.08 23.49
C HIS A 8 -33.98 -18.47 23.06
N VAL A 9 -33.01 -18.36 23.96
CA VAL A 9 -31.68 -18.93 23.74
C VAL A 9 -31.84 -20.44 23.89
N LYS A 10 -31.87 -21.15 22.76
CA LYS A 10 -31.75 -22.60 22.79
C LYS A 10 -30.34 -22.92 23.27
N PHE A 11 -30.23 -23.56 24.42
CA PHE A 11 -28.97 -24.14 24.88
C PHE A 11 -28.59 -25.20 23.85
N LEU A 12 -27.43 -25.02 23.23
CA LEU A 12 -26.87 -26.00 22.30
C LEU A 12 -26.46 -27.21 23.12
N ASP A 13 -26.75 -28.42 22.63
CA ASP A 13 -26.27 -29.65 23.26
C ASP A 13 -24.73 -29.69 23.21
N GLU A 14 -24.08 -30.42 24.12
CA GLU A 14 -22.61 -30.49 24.19
C GLU A 14 -21.99 -30.98 22.86
N GLU A 15 -22.69 -31.86 22.15
CA GLU A 15 -22.31 -32.33 20.81
C GLU A 15 -22.40 -31.23 19.76
N GLU A 16 -23.43 -30.38 19.81
CA GLU A 16 -23.58 -29.25 18.90
C GLU A 16 -22.53 -28.16 19.17
N ALA A 17 -22.20 -27.92 20.44
CA ALA A 17 -21.17 -26.97 20.84
C ALA A 17 -19.77 -27.41 20.39
N THR A 18 -19.46 -28.70 20.51
CA THR A 18 -18.18 -29.28 20.06
C THR A 18 -18.06 -29.24 18.53
N LEU A 19 -19.14 -29.54 17.80
CA LEU A 19 -19.17 -29.41 16.33
C LEU A 19 -18.98 -27.95 15.88
N LEU A 20 -19.61 -26.99 16.55
CA LEU A 20 -19.45 -25.57 16.25
C LEU A 20 -18.01 -25.11 16.47
N ALA A 21 -17.38 -25.53 17.57
CA ALA A 21 -16.00 -25.20 17.89
C ALA A 21 -15.01 -25.80 16.88
N ALA A 22 -15.22 -27.06 16.47
CA ALA A 22 -14.42 -27.71 15.44
C ALA A 22 -14.55 -26.99 14.08
N ALA A 23 -15.78 -26.65 13.68
CA ALA A 23 -16.03 -25.89 12.45
C ALA A 23 -15.35 -24.51 12.47
N TYR A 24 -15.40 -23.81 13.61
CA TYR A 24 -14.74 -22.51 13.79
C TYR A 24 -13.22 -22.62 13.64
N LEU A 25 -12.59 -23.59 14.33
CA LEU A 25 -11.14 -23.83 14.23
C LEU A 25 -10.70 -24.18 12.81
N GLN A 26 -11.51 -24.97 12.10
CA GLN A 26 -11.25 -25.32 10.71
C GLN A 26 -11.32 -24.09 9.79
N LEU A 27 -12.30 -23.22 9.99
CA LEU A 27 -12.42 -21.94 9.28
C LEU A 27 -11.23 -21.01 9.54
N GLU A 28 -10.75 -20.95 10.79
CA GLU A 28 -9.59 -20.17 11.21
C GLU A 28 -8.31 -20.67 10.52
N SER A 29 -8.16 -22.00 10.41
CA SER A 29 -7.01 -22.62 9.74
C SER A 29 -6.99 -22.32 8.23
N ILE A 30 -8.15 -22.32 7.58
CA ILE A 30 -8.31 -21.98 6.15
C ILE A 30 -7.98 -20.50 5.90
N LYS A 31 -8.30 -19.61 6.84
CA LYS A 31 -7.94 -18.18 6.73
C LYS A 31 -6.43 -17.96 6.83
N LYS A 32 -5.74 -18.69 7.72
CA LYS A 32 -4.28 -18.54 7.94
C LYS A 32 -3.43 -19.05 6.76
N THR A 33 -3.93 -19.98 5.96
CA THR A 33 -3.18 -20.53 4.81
C THR A 33 -3.21 -19.61 3.58
N LYS A 34 -4.18 -18.69 3.48
CA LYS A 34 -4.24 -17.71 2.40
C LYS A 34 -3.25 -16.58 2.66
N ARG A 35 -2.00 -16.76 2.22
CA ARG A 35 -1.03 -15.65 2.16
C ARG A 35 -1.65 -14.52 1.31
N PRO A 36 -1.71 -13.27 1.82
CA PRO A 36 -2.21 -12.16 1.03
C PRO A 36 -1.35 -12.04 -0.23
N ARG A 37 -2.00 -12.04 -1.40
CA ARG A 37 -1.32 -11.75 -2.66
C ARG A 37 -0.69 -10.38 -2.54
N LYS A 38 0.65 -10.31 -2.59
CA LYS A 38 1.37 -9.04 -2.66
C LYS A 38 0.85 -8.29 -3.88
N ARG A 39 0.31 -7.08 -3.66
CA ARG A 39 -0.12 -6.22 -4.77
C ARG A 39 1.08 -5.99 -5.69
N SER A 40 0.87 -6.12 -7.00
CA SER A 40 1.84 -5.69 -7.98
C SER A 40 1.96 -4.16 -7.89
N ILE A 41 3.11 -3.67 -7.45
CA ILE A 41 3.43 -2.24 -7.54
C ILE A 41 4.17 -2.04 -8.87
N TRP A 42 3.62 -1.20 -9.74
CA TRP A 42 4.23 -0.87 -11.04
C TRP A 42 5.58 -0.16 -10.90
N VAL A 43 5.78 0.55 -9.78
CA VAL A 43 7.04 1.21 -9.44
C VAL A 43 8.02 0.20 -8.83
N ARG A 44 9.19 0.08 -9.43
CA ARG A 44 10.26 -0.79 -8.91
C ARG A 44 10.84 -0.19 -7.62
N ASN A 45 11.23 -1.04 -6.67
CA ASN A 45 11.77 -0.59 -5.37
C ASN A 45 13.00 0.33 -5.51
N TRP A 46 13.84 0.15 -6.53
CA TRP A 46 15.02 0.99 -6.73
C TRP A 46 14.67 2.43 -7.12
N LEU A 47 13.52 2.68 -7.76
CA LEU A 47 13.04 4.03 -8.08
C LEU A 47 12.68 4.85 -6.82
N GLN A 48 12.42 4.20 -5.69
CA GLN A 48 12.22 4.89 -4.41
C GLN A 48 13.53 5.51 -3.88
N ARG A 49 14.69 5.02 -4.35
CA ARG A 49 16.00 5.54 -3.96
C ARG A 49 16.34 6.88 -4.64
N ARG A 50 15.47 7.38 -5.54
CA ARG A 50 15.68 8.67 -6.25
C ARG A 50 15.87 9.86 -5.32
N VAL A 51 15.35 9.82 -4.09
CA VAL A 51 15.57 10.90 -3.12
C VAL A 51 17.04 10.94 -2.67
N PHE A 52 17.70 9.78 -2.61
CA PHE A 52 19.08 9.66 -2.15
C PHE A 52 20.11 9.79 -3.28
N TYR A 53 19.78 9.27 -4.47
CA TYR A 53 20.70 9.18 -5.61
C TYR A 53 20.18 9.85 -6.89
N GLY A 54 19.02 10.48 -6.83
CA GLY A 54 18.45 11.15 -8.00
C GLY A 54 19.22 12.41 -8.34
N GLN A 55 19.43 12.62 -9.64
CA GLN A 55 20.08 13.79 -10.18
C GLN A 55 19.24 15.06 -10.00
N TYR A 56 17.93 14.92 -9.78
CA TYR A 56 17.01 16.06 -9.67
C TYR A 56 17.34 16.99 -8.50
N GLU A 57 17.38 16.47 -7.28
CA GLU A 57 17.56 17.30 -6.06
C GLU A 57 18.97 17.90 -5.94
N LYS A 58 19.96 17.31 -6.63
CA LYS A 58 21.36 17.75 -6.56
C LYS A 58 21.79 18.44 -7.85
N LEU A 59 22.09 17.66 -8.87
CA LEU A 59 22.66 18.13 -10.13
C LEU A 59 21.77 19.16 -10.84
N LEU A 60 20.46 18.90 -10.95
CA LEU A 60 19.58 19.83 -11.65
C LEU A 60 19.37 21.14 -10.87
N ALA A 61 19.31 21.07 -9.54
CA ALA A 61 19.24 22.27 -8.70
C ALA A 61 20.51 23.12 -8.81
N GLU A 62 21.69 22.50 -8.75
CA GLU A 62 23.00 23.16 -8.94
C GLU A 62 23.11 23.76 -10.35
N LEU A 63 22.73 23.03 -11.40
CA LEU A 63 22.76 23.54 -12.77
C LEU A 63 21.81 24.72 -12.97
N ILE A 64 20.61 24.71 -12.38
CA ILE A 64 19.69 25.87 -12.48
C ILE A 64 20.28 27.10 -11.79
N ALA A 65 20.97 26.91 -10.65
CA ALA A 65 21.54 28.00 -9.88
C ALA A 65 22.83 28.57 -10.49
N GLU A 66 23.71 27.70 -11.01
CA GLU A 66 25.08 28.06 -11.41
C GLU A 66 25.29 28.10 -12.93
N ASP A 67 24.63 27.23 -13.70
CA ASP A 67 24.82 27.13 -15.17
C ASP A 67 23.55 26.70 -15.92
N VAL A 68 22.70 27.70 -16.22
CA VAL A 68 21.44 27.50 -16.97
C VAL A 68 21.68 26.97 -18.39
N ARG A 69 22.83 27.28 -19.00
CA ARG A 69 23.21 26.71 -20.31
C ARG A 69 23.55 25.22 -20.16
N GLY A 70 24.31 24.86 -19.14
CA GLY A 70 24.60 23.48 -18.76
C GLY A 70 23.32 22.68 -18.50
N PHE A 71 22.37 23.26 -17.76
CA PHE A 71 21.05 22.67 -17.56
C PHE A 71 20.35 22.34 -18.88
N SER A 72 20.28 23.32 -19.79
CA SER A 72 19.59 23.16 -21.08
C SER A 72 20.30 22.16 -21.99
N ASN A 73 21.63 22.12 -21.95
CA ASN A 73 22.42 21.14 -22.68
C ASN A 73 22.21 19.72 -22.16
N TYR A 74 22.07 19.57 -20.84
CA TYR A 74 21.87 18.28 -20.18
C TYR A 74 20.44 17.74 -20.38
N THR A 75 19.43 18.56 -20.08
CA THR A 75 18.01 18.16 -20.16
C THR A 75 17.43 18.27 -21.57
N ARG A 76 18.12 18.96 -22.49
CA ARG A 76 17.67 19.29 -23.86
C ARG A 76 16.41 20.15 -23.92
N ILE A 77 16.00 20.75 -22.80
CA ILE A 77 14.88 21.67 -22.70
C ILE A 77 15.21 22.82 -21.75
N SER A 78 14.44 23.92 -21.80
CA SER A 78 14.65 25.04 -20.90
C SER A 78 14.18 24.70 -19.47
N PRO A 79 14.72 25.37 -18.43
CA PRO A 79 14.25 25.18 -17.05
C PRO A 79 12.75 25.44 -16.88
N GLU A 80 12.20 26.40 -17.62
CA GLU A 80 10.78 26.76 -17.59
C GLU A 80 9.93 25.60 -18.13
N LEU A 81 10.28 25.09 -19.31
CA LEU A 81 9.59 23.95 -19.92
C LEU A 81 9.73 22.68 -19.07
N PHE A 82 10.88 22.48 -18.46
CA PHE A 82 11.09 21.35 -17.55
C PHE A 82 10.19 21.42 -16.32
N ARG A 83 9.93 22.61 -15.77
CA ARG A 83 8.99 22.80 -14.65
C ARG A 83 7.54 22.54 -15.05
N GLU A 84 7.16 22.79 -16.29
CA GLU A 84 5.81 22.51 -16.79
C GLU A 84 5.55 21.00 -16.97
N LEU A 85 6.59 20.19 -17.10
CA LEU A 85 6.49 18.74 -17.33
C LEU A 85 6.46 17.89 -16.06
N LEU A 86 6.72 18.48 -14.89
CA LEU A 86 6.82 17.82 -13.59
C LEU A 86 5.56 17.97 -12.75
#